data_AF-A0A6C0J424-F1
#
_entry.id   AF-A0A6C0J424-F1
#
_cell.length_a   1.000
_cell.length_b   1.000
_cell.length_c   1.000
_cell.angle_alpha   90.00
_cell.angle_beta   90.00
_cell.angle_gamma   90.00
#
_symmetry.space_group_name_H-M   'P 1'
#
loop_
_entity.id
_entity.type
_entity.pdbx_description
1 polymer ?
#
loop_
_entity_poly.entity_id
_entity_poly.type
_entity_poly.pdbx_seq_one_letter_code
_entity_poly.pdbx_strand_id
1 'polypeptide(L)'
;MSTNNNYIFHNEKLKNNFKNIISIKHKICITKNNVTTKLTELKKLHGDMIKDNNKQIFLFCLDSFFYQYKIFFMEFEHIKKLRAILNNRMYCDYYKLHNIIIKFCKEHIQDETLDIPTFPVYKDLEPFQEYRIEDIISLHDSILTLINILHNETTRKEDAILHYNETHKVGFSISNFLNTLTHENRILQEQISLFVNYISFFHISQKKQLKKLHSRIDEFYNEVDENININYTYSINDIEDAETDLELLNENANELMDNIENMNMNMNENSNSLKKSPIQQIGNNDVIFDDTIELKEFKSINNS
;
A
#
# COMPACT_ATOMS: atom_id res chain seq x y z
N MET A 1 30.05 -0.33 24.25
CA MET A 1 30.01 -1.59 23.46
C MET A 1 28.60 -2.14 23.19
N SER A 2 27.62 -2.05 24.09
CA SER A 2 26.26 -2.62 23.85
C SER A 2 25.39 -1.88 22.82
N THR A 3 25.58 -0.58 22.60
CA THR A 3 24.78 0.25 21.68
C THR A 3 25.06 -0.06 20.20
N ASN A 4 26.34 -0.25 19.84
CA ASN A 4 26.75 -0.50 18.45
C ASN A 4 26.24 -1.86 17.92
N ASN A 5 26.25 -2.90 18.76
CA ASN A 5 25.68 -4.21 18.41
C ASN A 5 24.16 -4.14 18.20
N ASN A 6 23.45 -3.30 18.96
CA ASN A 6 22.01 -3.13 18.80
C ASN A 6 21.68 -2.40 17.49
N TYR A 7 22.46 -1.38 17.13
CA TYR A 7 22.30 -0.65 15.87
C TYR A 7 22.49 -1.56 14.64
N ILE A 8 23.57 -2.34 14.61
CA ILE A 8 23.85 -3.29 13.51
C ILE A 8 22.68 -4.28 13.36
N PHE A 9 22.17 -4.80 14.47
CA PHE A 9 21.02 -5.69 14.47
C PHE A 9 19.74 -5.02 13.93
N HIS A 10 19.46 -3.77 14.34
CA HIS A 10 18.32 -3.02 13.82
C HIS A 10 18.43 -2.78 12.31
N ASN A 11 19.62 -2.43 11.81
CA ASN A 11 19.86 -2.19 10.39
C ASN A 11 19.61 -3.46 9.55
N GLU A 12 20.16 -4.62 9.96
CA GLU A 12 19.92 -5.89 9.29
C GLU A 12 18.45 -6.33 9.34
N LYS A 13 17.77 -6.09 10.46
CA LYS A 13 16.33 -6.33 10.59
C LYS A 13 15.52 -5.49 9.60
N LEU A 14 15.85 -4.20 9.43
CA LEU A 14 15.18 -3.31 8.48
C LEU A 14 15.39 -3.79 7.04
N LYS A 15 16.64 -4.09 6.64
CA LYS A 15 16.95 -4.62 5.30
C LYS A 15 16.18 -5.89 4.98
N ASN A 16 16.17 -6.86 5.90
CA ASN A 16 15.48 -8.12 5.70
C ASN A 16 13.96 -7.95 5.62
N ASN A 17 13.40 -7.05 6.43
CA ASN A 17 11.97 -6.74 6.35
C ASN A 17 11.61 -6.10 5.01
N PHE A 18 12.42 -5.14 4.54
CA PHE A 18 12.21 -4.47 3.26
C PHE A 18 12.29 -5.46 2.09
N LYS A 19 13.26 -6.37 2.07
CA LYS A 19 13.34 -7.46 1.07
C LYS A 19 12.05 -8.29 1.02
N ASN A 20 11.46 -8.61 2.18
CA ASN A 20 10.18 -9.32 2.24
C ASN A 20 9.03 -8.50 1.65
N ILE A 21 9.00 -7.18 1.90
CA ILE A 21 8.00 -6.27 1.31
C ILE A 21 8.12 -6.28 -0.23
N ILE A 22 9.35 -6.18 -0.75
CA ILE A 22 9.62 -6.23 -2.20
C ILE A 22 9.19 -7.59 -2.78
N SER A 23 9.45 -8.71 -2.10
CA SER A 23 8.98 -10.03 -2.52
C SER A 23 7.45 -10.11 -2.63
N ILE A 24 6.70 -9.55 -1.66
CA ILE A 24 5.24 -9.48 -1.73
C ILE A 24 4.80 -8.66 -2.96
N LYS A 25 5.45 -7.53 -3.24
CA LYS A 25 5.15 -6.72 -4.45
C LYS A 25 5.37 -7.50 -5.74
N HIS A 26 6.45 -8.29 -5.82
CA HIS A 26 6.69 -9.15 -6.97
C HIS A 26 5.58 -10.19 -7.15
N LYS A 27 5.15 -10.86 -6.06
CA LYS A 27 4.04 -11.81 -6.12
C LYS A 27 2.75 -11.16 -6.62
N ILE A 28 2.39 -9.99 -6.07
CA ILE A 28 1.23 -9.21 -6.54
C ILE A 28 1.34 -8.89 -8.04
N CYS A 29 2.54 -8.52 -8.51
CA CYS A 29 2.77 -8.24 -9.93
C CYS A 29 2.55 -9.47 -10.82
N ILE A 30 3.00 -10.64 -10.36
CA ILE A 30 2.79 -11.92 -11.06
C ILE A 30 1.30 -12.25 -11.13
N THR A 31 0.58 -12.26 -9.99
CA THR A 31 -0.87 -12.55 -9.98
C THR A 31 -1.63 -11.57 -10.87
N LYS A 32 -1.29 -10.27 -10.80
CA LYS A 32 -1.87 -9.23 -11.67
C LYS A 32 -1.68 -9.56 -13.16
N ASN A 33 -0.49 -9.99 -13.57
CA ASN A 33 -0.22 -10.32 -14.96
C ASN A 33 -0.99 -11.58 -15.40
N ASN A 34 -1.16 -12.58 -14.52
CA ASN A 34 -1.96 -13.76 -14.79
C ASN A 34 -3.43 -13.40 -15.01
N VAL A 35 -4.01 -12.59 -14.12
CA VAL A 35 -5.38 -12.06 -14.26
C VAL A 35 -5.53 -11.29 -15.58
N THR A 36 -4.57 -10.43 -15.91
CA THR A 36 -4.59 -9.65 -17.17
C THR A 36 -4.62 -10.57 -18.39
N THR A 37 -3.85 -11.66 -18.36
CA THR A 37 -3.80 -12.64 -19.44
C THR A 37 -5.14 -13.34 -19.59
N LYS A 38 -5.72 -13.85 -18.49
CA LYS A 38 -7.05 -14.50 -18.48
C LYS A 38 -8.15 -13.59 -19.02
N LEU A 39 -8.21 -12.34 -18.57
CA LEU A 39 -9.21 -11.39 -19.08
C LEU A 39 -9.02 -11.09 -20.58
N THR A 40 -7.77 -11.05 -21.05
CA THR A 40 -7.48 -10.87 -22.48
C THR A 40 -7.94 -12.07 -23.30
N GLU A 41 -7.72 -13.29 -22.80
CA GLU A 41 -8.21 -14.52 -23.41
C GLU A 41 -9.75 -14.56 -23.44
N LEU A 42 -10.41 -14.18 -22.36
CA LEU A 42 -11.88 -14.12 -22.27
C LEU A 42 -12.47 -13.15 -23.30
N LYS A 43 -11.87 -11.95 -23.42
CA LYS A 43 -12.26 -10.96 -24.43
C LYS A 43 -12.09 -11.50 -25.85
N LYS A 44 -10.99 -12.22 -26.10
CA LYS A 44 -10.72 -12.81 -27.41
C LYS A 44 -11.73 -13.91 -27.74
N LEU A 45 -12.01 -14.80 -26.79
CA LEU A 45 -13.00 -15.87 -26.93
C LEU A 45 -14.37 -15.32 -27.32
N HIS A 46 -14.84 -14.30 -26.60
CA HIS A 46 -16.07 -13.58 -26.94
C HIS A 46 -16.04 -13.01 -28.37
N GLY A 47 -14.94 -12.34 -28.74
CA GLY A 47 -14.78 -11.75 -30.07
C GLY A 47 -14.78 -12.77 -31.20
N ASP A 48 -14.24 -13.97 -30.97
CA ASP A 48 -14.25 -15.05 -31.95
C ASP A 48 -15.64 -15.70 -32.03
N MET A 49 -16.33 -15.92 -30.90
CA MET A 49 -17.70 -16.44 -30.87
C MET A 49 -18.70 -15.54 -31.60
N ILE A 50 -18.57 -14.21 -31.52
CA ILE A 50 -19.41 -13.28 -32.28
C ILE A 50 -19.22 -13.44 -33.79
N LYS A 51 -17.99 -13.62 -34.26
CA LYS A 51 -17.71 -13.75 -35.71
C LYS A 51 -18.33 -15.02 -36.30
N ASP A 52 -18.30 -16.09 -35.52
CA ASP A 52 -18.78 -17.40 -35.96
C ASP A 52 -20.32 -17.54 -35.87
N ASN A 53 -20.99 -16.65 -35.13
CA ASN A 53 -22.43 -16.77 -34.84
C ASN A 53 -23.22 -15.52 -35.21
N ASN A 54 -24.03 -15.62 -36.28
CA ASN A 54 -24.80 -14.49 -36.82
C ASN A 54 -26.30 -14.51 -36.47
N LYS A 55 -26.79 -15.55 -35.76
CA LYS A 55 -28.21 -15.63 -35.39
C LYS A 55 -28.49 -14.78 -34.15
N GLN A 56 -29.60 -14.04 -34.16
CA GLN A 56 -29.97 -13.15 -33.06
C GLN A 56 -30.03 -13.85 -31.69
N ILE A 57 -30.51 -15.09 -31.62
CA ILE A 57 -30.56 -15.84 -30.35
C ILE A 57 -29.17 -16.11 -29.76
N PHE A 58 -28.17 -16.34 -30.59
CA PHE A 58 -26.78 -16.52 -30.13
C PHE A 58 -26.16 -15.18 -29.73
N LEU A 59 -26.47 -14.11 -30.45
CA LEU A 59 -26.04 -12.76 -30.09
C LEU A 59 -26.61 -12.32 -28.73
N PHE A 60 -27.86 -12.67 -28.43
CA PHE A 60 -28.46 -12.44 -27.11
C PHE A 60 -27.68 -13.14 -25.99
N CYS A 61 -27.31 -14.41 -26.16
CA CYS A 61 -26.51 -15.13 -25.15
C CYS A 61 -25.09 -14.55 -25.00
N LEU A 62 -24.48 -14.12 -26.11
CA LEU A 62 -23.14 -13.52 -26.10
C LEU A 62 -23.11 -12.15 -25.43
N ASP A 63 -24.24 -11.42 -25.41
CA ASP A 63 -24.35 -10.16 -24.68
C ASP A 63 -24.21 -10.36 -23.16
N SER A 64 -24.86 -11.39 -22.60
CA SER A 64 -24.68 -11.75 -21.18
C SER A 64 -23.23 -12.13 -20.86
N PHE A 65 -22.56 -12.85 -21.77
CA PHE A 65 -21.15 -13.18 -21.61
C PHE A 65 -20.25 -11.91 -21.64
N PHE A 66 -20.51 -10.99 -22.57
CA PHE A 66 -19.78 -9.72 -22.63
C PHE A 66 -19.99 -8.87 -21.38
N TYR A 67 -21.22 -8.83 -20.86
CA TYR A 67 -21.54 -8.14 -19.63
C TYR A 67 -20.71 -8.66 -18.45
N GLN A 68 -20.61 -9.98 -18.30
CA GLN A 68 -19.79 -10.59 -17.26
C GLN A 68 -18.29 -10.23 -17.40
N TYR A 69 -17.74 -10.33 -18.61
CA TYR A 69 -16.38 -9.85 -18.89
C TYR A 69 -16.21 -8.38 -18.47
N LYS A 70 -17.19 -7.51 -18.77
CA LYS A 70 -17.14 -6.08 -18.44
C LYS A 70 -17.11 -5.85 -16.94
N ILE A 71 -17.86 -6.61 -16.15
CA ILE A 71 -17.83 -6.55 -14.68
C ILE A 71 -16.44 -6.90 -14.15
N PHE A 72 -15.88 -8.05 -14.56
CA PHE A 72 -14.53 -8.45 -14.16
C PHE A 72 -13.48 -7.40 -14.57
N PHE A 73 -13.58 -6.87 -15.79
CA PHE A 73 -12.66 -5.84 -16.25
C PHE A 73 -12.72 -4.59 -15.37
N MET A 74 -13.91 -4.10 -15.04
CA MET A 74 -14.10 -2.93 -14.19
C MET A 74 -13.52 -3.15 -12.79
N GLU A 75 -13.83 -4.27 -12.15
CA GLU A 75 -13.30 -4.60 -10.83
C GLU A 75 -11.77 -4.68 -10.84
N PHE A 76 -11.19 -5.31 -11.87
CA PHE A 76 -9.75 -5.38 -12.01
C PHE A 76 -9.08 -4.00 -12.21
N GLU A 77 -9.73 -3.07 -12.93
CA GLU A 77 -9.28 -1.68 -13.02
C GLU A 77 -9.25 -1.00 -11.63
N HIS A 78 -10.25 -1.26 -10.78
CA HIS A 78 -10.25 -0.75 -9.40
C HIS A 78 -9.09 -1.31 -8.59
N ILE A 79 -8.80 -2.61 -8.69
CA ILE A 79 -7.65 -3.25 -8.03
C ILE A 79 -6.32 -2.63 -8.52
N LYS A 80 -6.19 -2.39 -9.83
CA LYS A 80 -5.00 -1.74 -10.42
C LYS A 80 -4.82 -0.31 -9.92
N LYS A 81 -5.90 0.47 -9.82
CA LYS A 81 -5.86 1.83 -9.24
C LYS A 81 -5.42 1.81 -7.79
N LEU A 82 -5.95 0.89 -6.98
CA LEU A 82 -5.53 0.72 -5.58
C LEU A 82 -4.04 0.39 -5.48
N ARG A 83 -3.54 -0.54 -6.32
CA ARG A 83 -2.10 -0.85 -6.41
C ARG A 83 -1.26 0.40 -6.72
N ALA A 84 -1.69 1.22 -7.69
CA ALA A 84 -0.97 2.43 -8.08
C ALA A 84 -0.87 3.43 -6.93
N ILE A 85 -1.97 3.66 -6.21
CA ILE A 85 -2.01 4.52 -5.01
C ILE A 85 -1.04 4.01 -3.94
N LEU A 86 -1.03 2.71 -3.66
CA LEU A 86 -0.12 2.14 -2.66
C LEU A 86 1.35 2.27 -3.07
N ASN A 87 1.66 2.10 -4.35
CA ASN A 87 3.01 2.29 -4.87
C ASN A 87 3.48 3.75 -4.75
N ASN A 88 2.60 4.68 -5.14
CA ASN A 88 2.82 6.11 -5.02
C ASN A 88 3.05 6.51 -3.55
N ARG A 89 2.21 6.01 -2.63
CA ARG A 89 2.36 6.25 -1.19
C ARG A 89 3.69 5.74 -0.65
N MET A 90 4.09 4.54 -1.05
CA MET A 90 5.38 3.95 -0.64
C MET A 90 6.54 4.86 -1.05
N TYR A 91 6.56 5.32 -2.30
CA TYR A 91 7.60 6.24 -2.78
C TYR A 91 7.61 7.56 -1.99
N CYS A 92 6.42 8.16 -1.78
CA CYS A 92 6.24 9.40 -1.01
C CYS A 92 6.87 9.30 0.39
N ASP A 93 6.58 8.22 1.12
CA ASP A 93 7.04 8.03 2.50
C ASP A 93 8.59 8.03 2.56
N TYR A 94 9.24 7.27 1.70
CA TYR A 94 10.72 7.23 1.66
C TYR A 94 11.31 8.53 1.13
N TYR A 95 10.74 9.13 0.07
CA TYR A 95 11.24 10.38 -0.50
C TYR A 95 11.21 11.52 0.53
N LYS A 96 10.11 11.68 1.27
CA LYS A 96 9.97 12.71 2.30
C LYS A 96 10.94 12.47 3.46
N LEU A 97 11.06 11.23 3.92
CA LEU A 97 12.01 10.90 4.99
C LEU A 97 13.46 11.14 4.57
N HIS A 98 13.83 10.73 3.36
CA HIS A 98 15.16 10.96 2.79
C HIS A 98 15.53 12.44 2.80
N ASN A 99 14.63 13.32 2.35
CA ASN A 99 14.87 14.76 2.34
C ASN A 99 15.04 15.36 3.75
N ILE A 100 14.26 14.88 4.72
CA ILE A 100 14.39 15.29 6.13
C ILE A 100 15.76 14.88 6.67
N ILE A 101 16.18 13.64 6.41
CA ILE A 101 17.48 13.12 6.87
C ILE A 101 18.64 13.88 6.22
N ILE A 102 18.57 14.17 4.91
CA ILE A 102 19.59 14.97 4.22
C ILE A 102 19.75 16.34 4.88
N LYS A 103 18.63 17.04 5.15
CA LYS A 103 18.67 18.35 5.78
C LYS A 103 19.36 18.25 7.15
N PHE A 104 18.99 17.25 7.93
CA PHE A 104 19.58 17.02 9.24
C PHE A 104 21.08 16.66 9.18
N CYS A 105 21.50 15.83 8.21
CA CYS A 105 22.91 15.52 7.96
C CYS A 105 23.73 16.78 7.68
N LYS A 106 23.22 17.70 6.84
CA LYS A 106 23.91 18.95 6.50
C LYS A 106 24.09 19.89 7.70
N GLU A 107 23.22 19.80 8.71
CA GLU A 107 23.29 20.62 9.93
C GLU A 107 24.29 20.05 10.96
N HIS A 108 24.50 18.72 10.96
CA HIS A 108 25.25 18.04 12.03
C HIS A 108 26.55 17.35 11.61
N ILE A 109 26.79 17.19 10.30
CA ILE A 109 27.99 16.58 9.73
C ILE A 109 28.80 17.68 9.06
N GLN A 110 30.07 17.84 9.43
CA GLN A 110 30.98 18.86 8.87
C GLN A 110 31.58 18.47 7.52
N ASP A 111 31.18 17.35 6.94
CA ASP A 111 31.75 16.79 5.72
C ASP A 111 30.97 17.29 4.49
N GLU A 112 31.62 18.13 3.68
CA GLU A 112 31.07 18.68 2.44
C GLU A 112 30.93 17.62 1.32
N THR A 113 31.44 16.40 1.51
CA THR A 113 31.55 15.37 0.47
C THR A 113 30.48 14.28 0.48
N LEU A 114 29.38 14.47 1.22
CA LEU A 114 28.24 13.54 1.21
C LEU A 114 27.69 13.37 -0.22
N ASP A 115 28.03 12.26 -0.87
CA ASP A 115 27.49 11.87 -2.16
C ASP A 115 26.05 11.41 -1.99
N ILE A 116 25.11 12.33 -2.24
CA ILE A 116 23.67 12.11 -2.05
C ILE A 116 23.03 11.84 -3.41
N PRO A 117 22.50 10.62 -3.63
CA PRO A 117 21.83 10.30 -4.88
C PRO A 117 20.58 11.16 -5.10
N THR A 118 20.38 11.59 -6.35
CA THR A 118 19.20 12.33 -6.78
C THR A 118 18.09 11.40 -7.22
N PHE A 119 16.86 11.71 -6.81
CA PHE A 119 15.67 10.90 -7.13
C PHE A 119 14.60 11.73 -7.85
N PRO A 120 13.70 11.10 -8.62
CA PRO A 120 12.55 11.78 -9.19
C PRO A 120 11.76 12.57 -8.14
N VAL A 121 11.42 13.82 -8.45
CA VAL A 121 10.65 14.64 -7.52
C VAL A 121 9.27 14.03 -7.30
N TYR A 122 8.90 13.85 -6.03
CA TYR A 122 7.55 13.42 -5.70
C TYR A 122 6.53 14.49 -6.04
N LYS A 123 5.49 14.10 -6.78
CA LYS A 123 4.38 14.97 -7.18
C LYS A 123 3.16 14.78 -6.28
N ASP A 124 2.93 15.71 -5.33
CA ASP A 124 1.82 15.61 -4.37
C ASP A 124 0.42 15.63 -5.00
N LEU A 125 0.25 16.23 -6.20
CA LEU A 125 -1.04 16.37 -6.87
C LEU A 125 -1.39 15.18 -7.81
N GLU A 126 -0.49 14.21 -7.96
CA GLU A 126 -0.67 13.07 -8.88
C GLU A 126 -0.72 11.73 -8.12
N PRO A 127 -1.89 11.34 -7.57
CA PRO A 127 -2.02 10.16 -6.69
C PRO A 127 -1.81 8.82 -7.39
N PHE A 128 -1.93 8.81 -8.73
CA PHE A 128 -1.75 7.61 -9.56
C PHE A 128 -0.39 7.57 -10.27
N GLN A 129 0.50 8.54 -10.03
CA GLN A 129 1.84 8.50 -10.60
C GLN A 129 2.56 7.23 -10.14
N GLU A 130 2.97 6.40 -11.10
CA GLU A 130 3.74 5.19 -10.83
C GLU A 130 5.23 5.52 -10.82
N TYR A 131 5.88 5.33 -9.67
CA TYR A 131 7.33 5.38 -9.54
C TYR A 131 7.91 3.98 -9.67
N ARG A 132 9.14 3.90 -10.19
CA ARG A 132 9.81 2.63 -10.39
C ARG A 132 10.16 1.99 -9.05
N ILE A 133 10.08 0.66 -8.99
CA ILE A 133 10.45 -0.06 -7.78
C ILE A 133 11.94 0.08 -7.46
N GLU A 134 12.78 0.20 -8.50
CA GLU A 134 14.22 0.44 -8.32
C GLU A 134 14.48 1.75 -7.57
N ASP A 135 13.76 2.83 -7.90
CA ASP A 135 13.92 4.12 -7.22
C ASP A 135 13.53 4.02 -5.73
N ILE A 136 12.48 3.23 -5.41
CA ILE A 136 12.08 2.98 -4.02
C ILE A 136 13.15 2.19 -3.27
N ILE A 137 13.76 1.19 -3.91
CA ILE A 137 14.85 0.39 -3.32
C ILE A 137 16.06 1.29 -3.05
N SER A 138 16.47 2.08 -4.04
CA SER A 138 17.60 3.00 -3.91
C SER A 138 17.35 4.10 -2.87
N LEU A 139 16.13 4.61 -2.75
CA LEU A 139 15.75 5.55 -1.68
C LEU A 139 15.92 4.92 -0.29
N HIS A 140 15.41 3.69 -0.10
CA HIS A 140 15.56 2.97 1.15
C HIS A 140 17.04 2.74 1.51
N ASP A 141 17.85 2.31 0.54
CA ASP A 141 19.28 2.05 0.76
C ASP A 141 20.07 3.34 1.06
N SER A 142 19.71 4.44 0.39
CA SER A 142 20.27 5.78 0.68
C SER A 142 19.94 6.21 2.11
N ILE A 143 18.67 6.06 2.54
CA ILE A 143 18.23 6.38 3.91
C ILE A 143 19.04 5.60 4.94
N LEU A 144 19.21 4.28 4.75
CA LEU A 144 19.99 3.45 5.68
C LEU A 144 21.46 3.88 5.72
N THR A 145 22.02 4.26 4.57
CA THR A 145 23.40 4.76 4.48
C THR A 145 23.56 6.07 5.26
N LEU A 146 22.65 7.02 5.08
CA LEU A 146 22.65 8.30 5.82
C LEU A 146 22.50 8.08 7.34
N ILE A 147 21.61 7.18 7.76
CA ILE A 147 21.44 6.83 9.17
C ILE A 147 22.74 6.21 9.73
N ASN A 148 23.43 5.38 8.95
CA ASN A 148 24.71 4.79 9.36
C ASN A 148 25.81 5.84 9.52
N ILE A 149 25.86 6.82 8.63
CA ILE A 149 26.79 7.96 8.76
C ILE A 149 26.51 8.73 10.05
N LEU A 150 25.24 9.06 10.33
CA LEU A 150 24.85 9.74 11.57
C LEU A 150 25.21 8.94 12.82
N HIS A 151 25.04 7.61 12.78
CA HIS A 151 25.41 6.72 13.89
C HIS A 151 26.94 6.65 14.11
N ASN A 152 27.73 6.67 13.04
CA ASN A 152 29.18 6.74 13.17
C ASN A 152 29.62 8.07 13.78
N GLU A 153 28.95 9.17 13.42
CA GLU A 153 29.21 10.49 14.02
C GLU A 153 28.85 10.55 15.50
N THR A 154 27.72 9.95 15.94
CA THR A 154 27.41 9.88 17.37
C THR A 154 28.42 9.05 18.14
N THR A 155 28.89 7.94 17.55
CA THR A 155 29.91 7.08 18.15
C THR A 155 31.23 7.83 18.30
N ARG A 156 31.66 8.56 17.25
CA ARG A 156 32.88 9.38 17.29
C ARG A 156 32.80 10.48 18.34
N LYS A 157 31.65 11.16 18.47
CA LYS A 157 31.43 12.17 19.51
C LYS A 157 31.45 11.57 20.91
N GLU A 158 30.88 10.37 21.09
CA GLU A 158 30.90 9.65 22.36
C GLU A 158 32.33 9.29 22.78
N ASP A 159 33.11 8.72 21.87
CA ASP A 159 34.51 8.34 22.12
C ASP A 159 35.37 9.57 22.47
N ALA A 160 35.14 10.70 21.81
CA ALA A 160 35.80 11.96 22.14
C ALA A 160 35.45 12.45 23.57
N ILE A 161 34.17 12.37 23.96
CA ILE A 161 33.71 12.74 25.32
C ILE A 161 34.38 11.86 26.38
N LEU A 162 34.45 10.55 26.14
CA LEU A 162 35.12 9.60 27.03
C LEU A 162 36.62 9.91 27.16
N HIS A 163 37.30 10.19 26.05
CA HIS A 163 38.71 10.57 26.05
C HIS A 163 38.95 11.84 26.89
N TYR A 164 38.12 12.88 26.73
CA TYR A 164 38.24 14.11 27.53
C TYR A 164 38.12 13.82 29.03
N ASN A 165 37.20 12.93 29.42
CA ASN A 165 36.96 12.52 30.80
C ASN A 165 38.19 11.80 31.41
N GLU A 166 38.79 10.86 30.66
CA GLU A 166 39.93 10.06 31.14
C GLU A 166 41.23 10.89 31.23
N THR A 167 41.48 11.79 30.29
CA THR A 167 42.79 12.46 30.15
C THR A 167 42.95 13.69 31.04
N HIS A 168 41.87 14.41 31.33
CA HIS A 168 41.96 15.72 31.99
C HIS A 168 41.75 15.69 33.51
N LYS A 169 41.61 14.49 34.13
CA LYS A 169 41.31 14.31 35.57
C LYS A 169 40.24 15.30 36.02
N VAL A 170 39.04 15.13 35.48
CA VAL A 170 37.90 16.08 35.51
C VAL A 170 37.74 16.75 36.88
N GLY A 171 38.22 17.98 36.98
CA GLY A 171 37.84 18.90 38.05
C GLY A 171 36.46 19.52 37.77
N PHE A 172 35.92 20.21 38.78
CA PHE A 172 34.65 20.94 38.74
C PHE A 172 34.47 21.82 37.47
N SER A 173 35.56 22.40 36.96
CA SER A 173 35.54 23.35 35.84
C SER A 173 35.23 22.76 34.46
N ILE A 174 35.52 21.46 34.22
CA ILE A 174 35.29 20.81 32.90
C ILE A 174 33.96 20.05 32.87
N SER A 175 33.40 19.71 34.04
CA SER A 175 32.17 18.92 34.16
C SER A 175 30.98 19.53 33.40
N ASN A 176 30.79 20.86 33.49
CA ASN A 176 29.69 21.52 32.77
C ASN A 176 29.82 21.38 31.24
N PHE A 177 31.04 21.50 30.72
CA PHE A 177 31.31 21.33 29.29
C PHE A 177 31.04 19.90 28.81
N LEU A 178 31.48 18.89 29.58
CA LEU A 178 31.19 17.48 29.26
C LEU A 178 29.69 17.17 29.30
N ASN A 179 28.96 17.72 30.27
CA ASN A 179 27.51 17.59 30.34
C ASN A 179 26.83 18.17 29.09
N THR A 180 27.28 19.34 28.62
CA THR A 180 26.78 19.94 27.37
C THR A 180 27.09 19.07 26.16
N LEU A 181 28.32 18.59 26.00
CA LEU A 181 28.67 17.70 24.88
C LEU A 181 27.84 16.40 24.88
N THR A 182 27.63 15.84 26.07
CA THR A 182 26.81 14.62 26.25
C THR A 182 25.36 14.88 25.86
N HIS A 183 24.81 16.02 26.28
CA HIS A 183 23.46 16.44 25.90
C HIS A 183 23.29 16.59 24.39
N GLU A 184 24.21 17.30 23.74
CA GLU A 184 24.20 17.47 22.27
C GLU A 184 24.32 16.11 21.54
N ASN A 185 25.18 15.20 22.01
CA ASN A 185 25.30 13.87 21.41
C ASN A 185 24.02 13.04 21.62
N ARG A 186 23.36 13.19 22.76
CA ARG A 186 22.10 12.52 23.06
C ARG A 186 20.97 13.00 22.15
N ILE A 187 20.85 14.30 21.88
CA ILE A 187 19.88 14.83 20.90
C ILE A 187 20.06 14.12 19.55
N LEU A 188 21.30 13.98 19.09
CA LEU A 188 21.61 13.32 17.84
C LEU A 188 21.20 11.84 17.84
N GLN A 189 21.45 11.12 18.94
CA GLN A 189 21.02 9.73 19.12
C GLN A 189 19.50 9.57 19.11
N GLU A 190 18.76 10.45 19.79
CA GLU A 190 17.29 10.42 19.83
C GLU A 190 16.70 10.71 18.45
N GLN A 191 17.30 11.62 17.67
CA GLN A 191 16.87 11.88 16.30
C GLN A 191 17.09 10.67 15.38
N ILE A 192 18.23 9.98 15.50
CA ILE A 192 18.49 8.72 14.78
C ILE A 192 17.44 7.66 15.14
N SER A 193 17.12 7.51 16.42
CA SER A 193 16.06 6.62 16.91
C SER A 193 14.71 6.94 16.27
N LEU A 194 14.36 8.22 16.17
CA LEU A 194 13.13 8.69 15.52
C LEU A 194 13.08 8.30 14.03
N PHE A 195 14.17 8.46 13.28
CA PHE A 195 14.24 8.03 11.89
C PHE A 195 14.06 6.52 11.73
N VAL A 196 14.70 5.72 12.58
CA VAL A 196 14.54 4.26 12.60
C VAL A 196 13.09 3.86 12.90
N ASN A 197 12.43 4.59 13.81
CA ASN A 197 11.02 4.37 14.14
C ASN A 197 10.10 4.69 12.96
N TYR A 198 10.36 5.75 12.20
CA TYR A 198 9.62 6.05 10.97
C TYR A 198 9.73 4.94 9.92
N ILE A 199 10.94 4.43 9.66
CA ILE A 199 11.12 3.31 8.71
C ILE A 199 10.39 2.07 9.21
N SER A 200 10.47 1.78 10.51
CA SER A 200 9.77 0.65 11.12
C SER A 200 8.25 0.78 10.93
N PHE A 201 7.70 1.97 11.14
CA PHE A 201 6.28 2.25 10.87
C PHE A 201 5.93 2.07 9.39
N PHE A 202 6.75 2.57 8.47
CA PHE A 202 6.57 2.39 7.02
C PHE A 202 6.50 0.91 6.66
N HIS A 203 7.43 0.09 7.16
CA HIS A 203 7.47 -1.34 6.92
C HIS A 203 6.19 -2.04 7.41
N ILE A 204 5.73 -1.74 8.63
CA ILE A 204 4.52 -2.33 9.21
C ILE A 204 3.29 -1.94 8.38
N SER A 205 3.16 -0.65 8.08
CA SER A 205 2.03 -0.09 7.33
C SER A 205 1.96 -0.67 5.91
N GLN A 206 3.07 -0.64 5.18
CA GLN A 206 3.17 -1.16 3.81
C GLN A 206 2.90 -2.66 3.76
N LYS A 207 3.46 -3.44 4.69
CA LYS A 207 3.21 -4.88 4.75
C LYS A 207 1.73 -5.19 4.98
N LYS A 208 1.06 -4.45 5.86
CA LYS A 208 -0.39 -4.61 6.11
C LYS A 208 -1.21 -4.30 4.86
N GLN A 209 -0.94 -3.18 4.20
CA GLN A 209 -1.67 -2.75 3.00
C GLN A 209 -1.43 -3.69 1.81
N LEU A 210 -0.18 -4.11 1.58
CA LEU A 210 0.17 -5.03 0.50
C LEU A 210 -0.41 -6.42 0.70
N LYS A 211 -0.44 -6.95 1.94
CA LYS A 211 -1.14 -8.21 2.23
C LYS A 211 -2.63 -8.13 1.90
N LYS A 212 -3.29 -7.02 2.24
CA LYS A 212 -4.70 -6.81 1.89
C LYS A 212 -4.90 -6.75 0.38
N LEU A 213 -4.02 -6.05 -0.35
CA LEU A 213 -4.06 -6.03 -1.81
C LEU A 213 -3.83 -7.41 -2.42
N HIS A 214 -2.90 -8.19 -1.86
CA HIS A 214 -2.61 -9.53 -2.31
C HIS A 214 -3.80 -10.48 -2.13
N SER A 215 -4.47 -10.46 -0.96
CA SER A 215 -5.69 -11.24 -0.74
C SER A 215 -6.75 -10.92 -1.78
N ARG A 216 -7.01 -9.62 -2.01
CA ARG A 216 -8.00 -9.16 -2.99
C ARG A 216 -7.71 -9.59 -4.41
N ILE A 217 -6.45 -9.53 -4.85
CA ILE A 217 -6.09 -9.92 -6.22
C ILE A 217 -6.12 -11.44 -6.39
N ASP A 218 -5.81 -12.19 -5.34
CA ASP A 218 -5.87 -13.65 -5.34
C ASP A 218 -7.33 -14.14 -5.31
N GLU A 219 -8.18 -13.55 -4.47
CA GLU A 219 -9.64 -13.79 -4.44
C GLU A 219 -10.25 -13.51 -5.82
N PHE A 220 -9.97 -12.34 -6.39
CA PHE A 220 -10.43 -11.98 -7.73
C PHE A 220 -9.89 -12.94 -8.82
N TYR A 221 -8.63 -13.37 -8.71
CA TYR A 221 -8.07 -14.34 -9.63
C TYR A 221 -8.83 -15.67 -9.58
N ASN A 222 -9.12 -16.17 -8.37
CA ASN A 222 -9.87 -17.42 -8.18
C ASN A 222 -11.29 -17.30 -8.71
N GLU A 223 -11.98 -16.19 -8.45
CA GLU A 223 -13.33 -15.94 -8.98
C GLU A 223 -13.36 -15.96 -10.51
N VAL A 224 -12.41 -15.29 -11.15
CA VAL A 224 -12.26 -15.31 -12.62
C VAL A 224 -11.92 -16.71 -13.11
N ASP A 225 -11.03 -17.44 -12.42
CA ASP A 225 -10.63 -18.79 -12.83
C ASP A 225 -11.78 -19.80 -12.72
N GLU A 226 -12.54 -19.74 -11.64
CA GLU A 226 -13.75 -20.54 -11.44
C GLU A 226 -14.76 -20.23 -12.54
N ASN A 227 -15.08 -18.94 -12.79
CA ASN A 227 -16.04 -18.59 -13.83
C ASN A 227 -15.66 -19.05 -15.25
N ILE A 228 -14.36 -19.06 -15.55
CA ILE A 228 -13.86 -19.50 -16.86
C ILE A 228 -13.84 -21.04 -16.98
N ASN A 229 -13.51 -21.74 -15.89
CA ASN A 229 -13.28 -23.20 -15.91
C ASN A 229 -14.49 -24.03 -15.46
N ILE A 230 -15.62 -23.40 -15.18
CA ILE A 230 -16.86 -24.11 -14.89
C ILE A 230 -17.36 -24.80 -16.17
N ASN A 231 -17.09 -26.11 -16.27
CA ASN A 231 -17.70 -27.02 -17.26
C ASN A 231 -19.14 -27.38 -16.84
N TYR A 232 -19.93 -26.38 -16.47
CA TYR A 232 -21.29 -26.53 -15.99
C TYR A 232 -22.21 -25.64 -16.80
N THR A 233 -23.41 -26.13 -17.09
CA THR A 233 -24.46 -25.33 -17.76
C THR A 233 -25.55 -25.07 -16.75
N TYR A 234 -25.78 -23.79 -16.45
CA TYR A 234 -26.87 -23.40 -15.58
C TYR A 234 -28.23 -23.70 -16.23
N SER A 235 -29.15 -24.16 -15.40
CA SER A 235 -30.50 -24.58 -15.73
C SER A 235 -31.48 -24.07 -14.68
N ILE A 236 -32.77 -24.29 -14.90
CA ILE A 236 -33.81 -23.91 -13.94
C ILE A 236 -33.63 -24.57 -12.56
N ASN A 237 -32.98 -25.73 -12.50
CA ASN A 237 -32.76 -26.48 -11.26
C ASN A 237 -31.65 -25.87 -10.39
N ASP A 238 -30.90 -24.90 -10.93
CA ASP A 238 -29.80 -24.22 -10.23
C ASP A 238 -30.25 -22.92 -9.54
N ILE A 239 -31.51 -22.54 -9.73
CA ILE A 239 -32.08 -21.41 -9.01
C ILE A 239 -32.37 -21.88 -7.58
N GLU A 240 -31.64 -21.32 -6.62
CA GLU A 240 -31.87 -21.57 -5.20
C GLU A 240 -33.28 -21.08 -4.79
N ASP A 241 -33.95 -21.84 -3.93
CA ASP A 241 -35.26 -21.44 -3.40
C ASP A 241 -35.08 -20.24 -2.46
N ALA A 242 -36.03 -19.29 -2.48
CA ALA A 242 -35.94 -18.03 -1.74
C ALA A 242 -35.77 -18.18 -0.21
N GLU A 243 -36.03 -19.35 0.36
CA GLU A 243 -35.75 -19.64 1.79
C GLU A 243 -34.25 -19.68 2.09
N THR A 244 -33.40 -20.09 1.14
CA THR A 244 -31.94 -20.21 1.31
C THR A 244 -31.24 -18.84 1.30
N ASP A 245 -31.69 -17.90 0.46
CA ASP A 245 -31.16 -16.53 0.39
C ASP A 245 -31.42 -15.72 1.68
N LEU A 246 -32.52 -16.01 2.38
CA LEU A 246 -32.91 -15.36 3.63
C LEU A 246 -32.05 -15.80 4.82
N GLU A 247 -31.54 -17.04 4.83
CA GLU A 247 -30.64 -17.53 5.89
C GLU A 247 -29.26 -16.85 5.83
N LEU A 248 -28.70 -16.63 4.63
CA LEU A 248 -27.43 -15.91 4.43
C LEU A 248 -27.47 -14.44 4.87
N LEU A 249 -28.64 -13.81 4.75
CA LEU A 249 -28.87 -12.45 5.26
C LEU A 249 -29.04 -12.42 6.79
N ASN A 250 -29.61 -13.47 7.37
CA ASN A 250 -29.86 -13.56 8.81
C ASN A 250 -28.60 -13.89 9.62
N GLU A 251 -27.70 -14.73 9.10
CA GLU A 251 -26.41 -15.00 9.75
C GLU A 251 -25.55 -13.74 9.86
N ASN A 252 -25.51 -12.91 8.81
CA ASN A 252 -24.83 -11.61 8.84
C ASN A 252 -25.50 -10.60 9.79
N ALA A 253 -26.84 -10.64 9.92
CA ALA A 253 -27.57 -9.78 10.84
C ALA A 253 -27.35 -10.14 12.32
N ASN A 254 -27.23 -11.44 12.63
CA ASN A 254 -26.96 -11.93 13.98
C ASN A 254 -25.52 -11.61 14.42
N GLU A 255 -24.52 -11.77 13.54
CA GLU A 255 -23.14 -11.31 13.84
C GLU A 255 -23.06 -9.79 14.03
N LEU A 256 -23.83 -9.00 13.28
CA LEU A 256 -23.92 -7.55 13.47
C LEU A 256 -24.59 -7.18 14.82
N MET A 257 -25.63 -7.91 15.24
CA MET A 257 -26.28 -7.72 16.54
C MET A 257 -25.37 -8.07 17.71
N ASP A 258 -24.64 -9.18 17.64
CA ASP A 258 -23.67 -9.58 18.68
C ASP A 258 -22.51 -8.56 18.79
N ASN A 259 -22.08 -7.98 17.67
CA ASN A 259 -21.07 -6.92 17.67
C ASN A 259 -21.60 -5.59 18.23
N ILE A 260 -22.89 -5.25 18.01
CA ILE A 260 -23.53 -4.04 18.55
C ILE A 260 -23.77 -4.17 20.06
N GLU A 261 -24.18 -5.34 20.56
CA GLU A 261 -24.32 -5.58 22.01
C GLU A 261 -22.97 -5.50 22.73
N ASN A 262 -21.90 -6.05 22.14
CA ASN A 262 -20.55 -5.95 22.70
C ASN A 262 -19.97 -4.52 22.65
N MET A 263 -20.39 -3.70 21.68
CA MET A 263 -19.97 -2.29 21.58
C MET A 263 -20.73 -1.39 22.56
N ASN A 264 -22.02 -1.68 22.82
CA ASN A 264 -22.84 -0.94 23.79
C ASN A 264 -22.45 -1.21 25.25
N MET A 265 -21.92 -2.39 25.57
CA MET A 265 -21.36 -2.67 26.90
C MET A 265 -20.07 -1.89 27.20
N ASN A 266 -19.36 -1.39 26.18
CA ASN A 266 -18.12 -0.62 26.32
C ASN A 266 -18.29 0.90 26.20
N MET A 267 -19.47 1.42 25.81
CA MET A 267 -19.72 2.87 25.68
C MET A 267 -20.29 3.55 26.94
N ASN A 268 -20.63 2.80 27.99
CA ASN A 268 -21.18 3.39 29.23
C ASN A 268 -20.15 4.07 30.16
N GLU A 269 -18.87 4.13 29.80
CA GLU A 269 -17.85 4.78 30.63
C GLU A 269 -17.28 6.12 30.13
N ASN A 270 -17.65 6.64 28.95
CA ASN A 270 -17.07 7.92 28.51
C ASN A 270 -18.00 8.77 27.62
N SER A 271 -19.14 9.19 28.15
CA SER A 271 -19.95 10.26 27.57
C SER A 271 -19.85 11.54 28.40
N ASN A 272 -18.91 12.42 28.06
CA ASN A 272 -19.09 13.88 28.15
C ASN A 272 -17.94 14.61 27.44
N SER A 273 -18.13 14.96 26.16
CA SER A 273 -18.02 16.34 25.67
C SER A 273 -17.87 16.45 24.14
N LEU A 274 -18.53 17.48 23.60
CA LEU A 274 -18.18 18.28 22.40
C LEU A 274 -18.69 17.85 21.00
N LYS A 275 -19.89 18.37 20.73
CA LYS A 275 -20.26 19.35 19.67
C LYS A 275 -19.92 19.05 18.19
N LYS A 276 -21.01 18.95 17.42
CA LYS A 276 -21.14 18.96 15.96
C LYS A 276 -20.60 20.25 15.30
N SER A 277 -19.96 20.10 14.14
CA SER A 277 -19.93 21.10 13.06
C SER A 277 -19.83 20.40 11.68
N PRO A 278 -20.27 21.04 10.58
CA PRO A 278 -20.84 20.35 9.41
C PRO A 278 -19.82 19.99 8.30
N ILE A 279 -20.08 18.87 7.63
CA ILE A 279 -19.32 18.37 6.48
C ILE A 279 -19.70 19.16 5.22
N GLN A 280 -18.69 19.72 4.54
CA GLN A 280 -18.80 20.34 3.22
C GLN A 280 -18.85 19.27 2.13
N GLN A 281 -19.78 19.42 1.19
CA GLN A 281 -19.92 18.62 -0.03
C GLN A 281 -18.74 18.86 -0.96
N ILE A 282 -18.16 17.79 -1.52
CA ILE A 282 -17.18 17.87 -2.62
C ILE A 282 -17.79 17.18 -3.84
N GLY A 283 -17.72 17.90 -4.95
CA GLY A 283 -18.43 17.69 -6.20
C GLY A 283 -18.12 16.41 -6.96
N ASN A 284 -19.12 16.03 -7.76
CA ASN A 284 -19.09 15.01 -8.79
C ASN A 284 -18.01 15.30 -9.83
N ASN A 285 -17.19 14.30 -10.17
CA ASN A 285 -16.42 14.30 -11.41
C ASN A 285 -16.91 13.13 -12.27
N ASP A 286 -17.64 13.50 -13.31
CA ASP A 286 -18.15 12.61 -14.35
C ASP A 286 -16.99 11.96 -15.11
N VAL A 287 -17.04 10.64 -15.22
CA VAL A 287 -16.18 9.87 -16.13
C VAL A 287 -16.84 9.93 -17.51
N ILE A 288 -16.18 10.61 -18.45
CA ILE A 288 -16.59 10.65 -19.86
C ILE A 288 -16.24 9.29 -20.47
N PHE A 289 -17.27 8.57 -20.93
CA PHE A 289 -17.14 7.35 -21.74
C PHE A 289 -17.00 7.73 -23.21
N ASP A 290 -16.11 7.03 -23.91
CA ASP A 290 -16.05 7.01 -25.38
C ASP A 290 -16.93 5.84 -25.86
N ASP A 291 -18.16 6.17 -26.26
CA ASP A 291 -19.20 5.23 -26.74
C ASP A 291 -19.03 4.84 -28.22
N THR A 292 -17.81 4.75 -28.74
CA THR A 292 -17.59 4.44 -30.15
C THR A 292 -17.54 2.94 -30.46
N ILE A 293 -18.58 2.20 -30.05
CA ILE A 293 -19.05 1.01 -30.79
C ILE A 293 -20.59 1.02 -30.73
N GLU A 294 -21.22 1.61 -31.75
CA GLU A 294 -22.67 1.49 -31.97
C GLU A 294 -23.05 0.01 -32.10
N LEU A 295 -23.70 -0.50 -31.06
CA LEU A 295 -24.51 -1.72 -31.14
C LEU A 295 -25.66 -1.44 -32.12
N LYS A 296 -25.84 -2.29 -33.13
CA LYS A 296 -27.06 -2.26 -33.96
C LYS A 296 -28.26 -2.41 -33.03
N GLU A 297 -29.08 -1.35 -32.95
CA GLU A 297 -30.28 -1.31 -32.13
C GLU A 297 -31.15 -2.57 -32.35
N PHE A 298 -31.61 -3.14 -31.24
CA PHE A 298 -32.64 -4.16 -31.22
C PHE A 298 -33.92 -3.60 -31.86
N LYS A 299 -34.17 -3.93 -33.13
CA LYS A 299 -35.50 -3.70 -33.71
C LYS A 299 -36.46 -4.70 -33.08
N SER A 300 -37.43 -4.16 -32.34
CA SER A 300 -38.53 -4.90 -31.75
C SER A 300 -39.19 -5.81 -32.79
N ILE A 301 -39.43 -7.05 -32.38
CA ILE A 301 -40.24 -8.01 -33.14
C ILE A 301 -41.68 -7.47 -33.08
N ASN A 302 -42.09 -6.74 -34.13
CA ASN A 302 -43.50 -6.49 -34.38
C ASN A 302 -44.09 -7.76 -34.99
N ASN A 303 -44.93 -8.43 -34.20
CA ASN A 303 -45.68 -9.60 -34.61
C ASN A 303 -46.56 -9.30 -35.84
N SER A 304 -46.44 -10.14 -36.87
CA SER A 304 -47.49 -10.43 -37.85
C SER A 304 -47.65 -11.95 -37.89
#